data_AF-C4MBD1-F1
#
_entry.id   AF-C4MBD1-F1
#
_cell.length_a   1.000
_cell.length_b   1.000
_cell.length_c   1.000
_cell.angle_alpha   90.00
_cell.angle_beta   90.00
_cell.angle_gamma   90.00
#
_symmetry.space_group_name_H-M   'P 1'
#
loop_
_entity.id
_entity.type
_entity.pdbx_description
1 polymer ?
#
loop_
_entity_poly.entity_id
_entity_poly.type
_entity_poly.pdbx_seq_one_letter_code
_entity_poly.pdbx_strand_id
1 'polypeptide(L)'
;MSVIKGSCYESLSDRFKLLFLILEDNKCDEMSKMIQFYSDNYDFDNLYENYEFYHNCAEMQYDIIEVLKSEIIYILAIIDKTKRTGVKFLSQEVIDRLLFYIDDWWLRDGIYDVYDVATELFKLGEEKP
;
A
#
# COMPACT_ATOMS: atom_id res chain seq x y z
N MET A 1 -11.67 -17.35 0.40
CA MET A 1 -10.39 -16.71 0.75
C MET A 1 -10.55 -15.23 0.46
N SER A 2 -10.30 -14.38 1.46
CA SER A 2 -10.29 -12.92 1.24
C SER A 2 -9.25 -12.58 0.16
N VAL A 3 -9.49 -11.54 -0.62
CA VAL A 3 -8.60 -11.10 -1.71
C VAL A 3 -7.17 -10.87 -1.21
N ILE A 4 -7.03 -10.40 0.04
CA ILE A 4 -5.74 -10.12 0.67
C ILE A 4 -5.00 -11.40 1.12
N LYS A 5 -5.71 -12.48 1.49
CA LYS A 5 -5.09 -13.79 1.78
C LYS A 5 -4.71 -14.57 0.51
N GLY A 6 -5.10 -14.11 -0.69
CA GLY A 6 -4.72 -14.68 -1.98
C GLY A 6 -3.58 -13.93 -2.68
N SER A 7 -2.88 -14.62 -3.60
CA SER A 7 -1.75 -14.23 -4.48
C SER A 7 -0.52 -13.54 -3.87
N CYS A 8 -0.65 -12.74 -2.83
CA CYS A 8 0.43 -11.95 -2.23
C CYS A 8 0.94 -12.53 -0.90
N TYR A 9 0.24 -13.48 -0.27
CA TYR A 9 0.64 -14.02 1.05
C TYR A 9 2.07 -14.54 1.07
N GLU A 10 2.51 -15.27 0.04
CA GLU A 10 3.86 -15.82 -0.03
C GLU A 10 4.94 -14.75 -0.21
N SER A 11 4.63 -13.65 -0.91
CA SER A 11 5.57 -12.57 -1.15
C SER A 11 5.68 -11.61 0.03
N LEU A 12 4.62 -11.46 0.84
CA LEU A 12 4.60 -10.58 2.00
C LEU A 12 5.75 -10.89 2.97
N SER A 13 6.24 -9.85 3.64
CA SER A 13 7.18 -10.01 4.74
C SER A 13 6.54 -10.70 5.95
N ASP A 14 7.37 -11.29 6.81
CA ASP A 14 6.91 -12.09 7.96
C ASP A 14 6.00 -11.30 8.90
N ARG A 15 6.20 -9.97 9.04
CA ARG A 15 5.33 -9.08 9.83
C ARG A 15 3.87 -9.11 9.35
N PHE A 16 3.63 -9.05 8.04
CA PHE A 16 2.28 -9.06 7.49
C PHE A 16 1.74 -10.48 7.33
N LYS A 17 2.60 -11.47 7.05
CA LYS A 17 2.20 -12.88 7.11
C LYS A 17 1.65 -13.27 8.48
N LEU A 18 2.34 -12.86 9.55
CA LEU A 18 1.89 -13.06 10.93
C LEU A 18 0.57 -12.35 11.21
N LEU A 19 0.40 -11.12 10.73
CA LEU A 19 -0.87 -10.41 10.84
C LEU A 19 -2.03 -11.23 10.25
N PHE A 20 -1.90 -11.75 9.03
CA PHE A 20 -2.97 -12.52 8.38
C PHE A 20 -3.18 -13.92 8.97
N LEU A 21 -2.21 -14.46 9.72
CA LEU A 21 -2.42 -15.68 10.51
C LEU A 21 -3.29 -15.43 11.75
N ILE A 22 -3.24 -14.22 12.32
CA ILE A 22 -3.98 -13.84 13.52
C ILE A 22 -5.39 -13.34 13.17
N LEU A 23 -5.55 -12.69 12.01
CA LEU A 23 -6.82 -12.12 11.60
C LEU A 23 -7.82 -13.16 11.11
N GLU A 24 -9.04 -13.04 11.65
CA GLU A 24 -10.23 -13.70 11.13
C GLU A 24 -10.57 -13.21 9.70
N ASP A 25 -11.27 -14.04 8.94
CA ASP A 25 -11.60 -13.74 7.53
C ASP A 25 -12.52 -12.51 7.39
N ASN A 26 -13.47 -12.31 8.32
CA ASN A 26 -14.32 -11.12 8.38
C ASN A 26 -13.50 -9.82 8.50
N LYS A 27 -12.39 -9.83 9.24
CA LYS A 27 -11.47 -8.70 9.38
C LYS A 27 -10.71 -8.44 8.11
N CYS A 28 -10.29 -9.49 7.41
CA CYS A 28 -9.67 -9.34 6.10
C CYS A 28 -10.65 -8.73 5.06
N ASP A 29 -11.93 -9.09 5.12
CA ASP A 29 -12.96 -8.52 4.26
C ASP A 29 -13.24 -7.05 4.61
N GLU A 30 -13.25 -6.69 5.89
CA GLU A 30 -13.31 -5.29 6.35
C GLU A 30 -12.11 -4.49 5.83
N MET A 31 -10.89 -5.01 5.96
CA MET A 31 -9.68 -4.36 5.43
C MET A 31 -9.77 -4.14 3.91
N SER A 32 -10.27 -5.12 3.17
CA SER A 32 -10.46 -5.01 1.71
C SER A 32 -11.41 -3.86 1.36
N LYS A 33 -12.51 -3.70 2.12
CA LYS A 33 -13.44 -2.58 1.95
C LYS A 33 -12.81 -1.24 2.33
N MET A 34 -11.97 -1.21 3.37
CA MET A 34 -11.26 -0.01 3.80
C MET A 34 -10.25 0.45 2.75
N ILE A 35 -9.49 -0.46 2.15
CA ILE A 35 -8.56 -0.17 1.04
C ILE A 35 -9.31 0.54 -0.08
N GLN A 36 -10.42 -0.04 -0.54
CA GLN A 36 -11.25 0.56 -1.59
C GLN A 36 -11.79 1.93 -1.17
N PHE A 37 -12.35 2.02 0.04
CA PHE A 37 -12.89 3.27 0.57
C PHE A 37 -11.85 4.39 0.62
N TYR A 38 -10.67 4.16 1.18
CA TYR A 38 -9.64 5.18 1.25
C TYR A 38 -9.11 5.55 -0.12
N SER A 39 -8.88 4.55 -0.99
CA SER A 39 -8.45 4.80 -2.35
C SER A 39 -9.44 5.67 -3.14
N ASP A 40 -10.74 5.48 -2.93
CA ASP A 40 -11.81 6.26 -3.56
C ASP A 40 -11.91 7.68 -3.00
N ASN A 41 -11.85 7.82 -1.67
CA ASN A 41 -12.28 9.05 -1.00
C ASN A 41 -11.13 9.99 -0.60
N TYR A 42 -9.90 9.48 -0.46
CA TYR A 42 -8.75 10.28 -0.02
C TYR A 42 -7.93 10.70 -1.23
N ASP A 43 -7.36 11.90 -1.21
CA ASP A 43 -6.29 12.28 -2.15
C ASP A 43 -4.97 11.60 -1.75
N PHE A 44 -3.95 11.74 -2.60
CA PHE A 44 -2.64 11.12 -2.36
C PHE A 44 -1.97 11.68 -1.10
N ASP A 45 -2.11 12.97 -0.80
CA ASP A 45 -1.49 13.58 0.36
C ASP A 45 -2.03 12.98 1.66
N ASN A 46 -3.37 12.89 1.78
CA ASN A 46 -4.00 12.24 2.91
C ASN A 46 -3.58 10.76 3.01
N LEU A 47 -3.47 10.04 1.90
CA LEU A 47 -3.05 8.64 1.93
C LEU A 47 -1.61 8.48 2.43
N TYR A 48 -0.68 9.30 1.94
CA TYR A 48 0.71 9.24 2.36
C TYR A 48 0.91 9.71 3.80
N GLU A 49 0.24 10.77 4.24
CA GLU A 49 0.32 11.24 5.63
C GLU A 49 -0.13 10.15 6.61
N ASN A 50 -1.22 9.44 6.29
CA ASN A 50 -1.68 8.33 7.12
C ASN A 50 -0.73 7.14 7.07
N TYR A 51 -0.20 6.78 5.89
CA TYR A 51 0.84 5.76 5.79
C TYR A 51 2.06 6.11 6.66
N GLU A 52 2.59 7.32 6.56
CA GLU A 52 3.76 7.79 7.32
C GLU A 52 3.50 7.79 8.83
N PHE A 53 2.29 8.16 9.25
CA PHE A 53 1.88 8.10 10.65
C PHE A 53 1.94 6.67 11.19
N TYR A 54 1.32 5.71 10.51
CA TYR A 54 1.33 4.31 10.94
C TYR A 54 2.71 3.67 10.81
N HIS A 55 3.48 4.07 9.81
CA HIS A 55 4.82 3.54 9.57
C HIS A 55 5.85 3.99 10.63
N ASN A 56 5.78 5.24 11.11
CA ASN A 56 6.85 5.82 11.94
C ASN A 56 6.43 6.18 13.38
N CYS A 57 5.16 6.47 13.63
CA CYS A 57 4.74 7.22 14.83
C CYS A 57 3.67 6.51 15.67
N ALA A 58 2.93 5.57 15.10
CA ALA A 58 1.69 5.06 15.68
C ALA A 58 1.88 4.09 16.85
N GLU A 59 3.05 3.47 17.01
CA GLU A 59 3.31 2.51 18.11
C GLU A 59 3.24 3.15 19.51
N MET A 60 3.29 4.48 19.61
CA MET A 60 3.09 5.20 20.87
C MET A 60 1.62 5.30 21.29
N GLN A 61 0.68 5.09 20.36
CA GLN A 61 -0.75 5.35 20.56
C GLN A 61 -1.63 4.13 20.30
N TYR A 62 -1.15 3.17 19.50
CA TYR A 62 -1.91 2.00 19.06
C TYR A 62 -1.12 0.72 19.31
N ASP A 63 -1.83 -0.38 19.46
CA ASP A 63 -1.20 -1.70 19.52
C ASP A 63 -0.64 -2.10 18.14
N ILE A 64 0.35 -2.98 18.16
CA ILE A 64 1.07 -3.39 16.95
C ILE A 64 0.15 -4.01 15.90
N ILE A 65 -0.92 -4.71 16.26
CA ILE A 65 -1.83 -5.33 15.28
C ILE A 65 -2.57 -4.23 14.52
N GLU A 66 -3.07 -3.20 15.22
CA GLU A 66 -3.75 -2.09 14.58
C GLU A 66 -2.81 -1.23 13.72
N VAL A 67 -1.57 -1.04 14.17
CA VAL A 67 -0.52 -0.36 13.39
C VAL A 67 -0.27 -1.11 12.08
N LEU A 68 -0.02 -2.43 12.15
CA LEU A 68 0.23 -3.25 10.96
C LEU A 68 -0.96 -3.29 10.01
N LYS A 69 -2.20 -3.40 10.54
CA LYS A 69 -3.42 -3.35 9.71
C LYS A 69 -3.52 -2.04 8.95
N SER A 70 -3.34 -0.92 9.65
CA SER A 70 -3.51 0.40 9.06
C SER A 70 -2.43 0.67 8.03
N GLU A 71 -1.17 0.36 8.35
CA GLU A 71 -0.05 0.55 7.42
C GLU A 71 -0.27 -0.20 6.10
N ILE A 72 -0.61 -1.49 6.14
CA ILE A 72 -0.84 -2.24 4.90
C ILE A 72 -2.08 -1.76 4.13
N ILE A 73 -3.13 -1.32 4.84
CA ILE A 73 -4.31 -0.73 4.19
C ILE A 73 -3.92 0.51 3.39
N TYR A 74 -3.13 1.42 3.97
CA TYR A 74 -2.74 2.64 3.28
C TYR A 74 -1.78 2.38 2.12
N ILE A 75 -0.82 1.46 2.26
CA ILE A 75 0.05 1.06 1.14
C ILE A 75 -0.81 0.55 -0.03
N LEU A 76 -1.71 -0.40 0.23
CA LEU A 76 -2.55 -0.98 -0.81
C LEU A 76 -3.55 0.04 -1.40
N ALA A 77 -4.05 0.99 -0.59
CA ALA A 77 -4.92 2.06 -1.09
C ALA A 77 -4.19 3.01 -2.04
N ILE A 78 -2.92 3.36 -1.74
CA ILE A 78 -2.06 4.18 -2.62
C ILE A 78 -1.82 3.47 -3.95
N ILE A 79 -1.48 2.18 -3.90
CA ILE A 79 -1.25 1.35 -5.09
C ILE A 79 -2.52 1.27 -5.94
N ASP A 80 -3.66 0.96 -5.33
CA ASP A 80 -4.94 0.89 -6.04
C ASP A 80 -5.31 2.24 -6.68
N LYS A 81 -5.14 3.36 -5.94
CA LYS A 81 -5.45 4.70 -6.45
C LYS A 81 -4.56 5.04 -7.64
N THR A 82 -3.28 4.67 -7.54
CA THR A 82 -2.29 4.86 -8.60
C THR A 82 -2.65 4.08 -9.85
N LYS A 83 -2.96 2.78 -9.72
CA LYS A 83 -3.36 1.91 -10.85
C LYS A 83 -4.61 2.44 -11.54
N ARG A 84 -5.61 2.92 -10.79
CA ARG A 84 -6.86 3.45 -11.35
C ARG A 84 -6.72 4.83 -11.97
N THR A 85 -5.93 5.71 -11.34
CA THR A 85 -5.66 7.04 -11.86
C THR A 85 -4.79 6.97 -13.11
N GLY A 86 -3.82 6.04 -13.12
CA GLY A 86 -2.81 5.87 -14.16
C GLY A 86 -1.62 6.82 -13.96
N VAL A 87 -0.40 6.27 -13.98
CA VAL A 87 0.84 6.98 -13.62
C VAL A 87 1.05 8.28 -14.44
N LYS A 88 0.66 8.28 -15.71
CA LYS A 88 0.78 9.44 -16.62
C LYS A 88 -0.06 10.66 -16.22
N PHE A 89 -1.04 10.50 -15.34
CA PHE A 89 -1.92 11.56 -14.88
C PHE A 89 -1.59 12.03 -13.46
N LEU A 90 -0.56 11.45 -12.83
CA LEU A 90 -0.11 11.85 -11.50
C LEU A 90 0.68 13.16 -11.58
N SER A 91 0.63 13.94 -10.50
CA SER A 91 1.54 15.06 -10.32
C SER A 91 2.96 14.55 -10.09
N GLN A 92 3.96 15.40 -10.39
CA GLN A 92 5.36 15.04 -10.16
C GLN A 92 5.64 14.75 -8.68
N GLU A 93 5.01 15.50 -7.77
CA GLU A 93 5.14 15.28 -6.32
C GLU A 93 4.66 13.89 -5.88
N VAL A 94 3.53 13.41 -6.43
CA VAL A 94 3.05 12.05 -6.14
C VAL A 94 3.99 11.00 -6.71
N ILE A 95 4.54 11.24 -7.91
CA ILE A 95 5.53 10.36 -8.54
C ILE A 95 6.80 10.27 -7.68
N ASP A 96 7.30 11.41 -7.19
CA ASP A 96 8.51 11.45 -6.36
C ASP A 96 8.32 10.68 -5.05
N ARG A 97 7.14 10.80 -4.41
CA ARG A 97 6.80 10.00 -3.22
C ARG A 97 6.64 8.51 -3.55
N LEU A 98 6.03 8.16 -4.68
CA LEU A 98 5.95 6.76 -5.12
C LEU A 98 7.34 6.16 -5.27
N LEU A 99 8.24 6.84 -5.99
CA LEU A 99 9.61 6.38 -6.21
C LEU A 99 10.39 6.23 -4.88
N PHE A 100 10.15 7.12 -3.92
CA PHE A 100 10.76 7.03 -2.60
C PHE A 100 10.30 5.78 -1.82
N TYR A 101 9.03 5.39 -1.93
CA TYR A 101 8.47 4.30 -1.12
C TYR A 101 8.39 2.94 -1.83
N ILE A 102 8.44 2.88 -3.16
CA ILE A 102 8.32 1.63 -3.94
C ILE A 102 9.35 0.58 -3.51
N ASP A 103 10.61 0.99 -3.33
CA ASP A 103 11.67 0.07 -2.93
C ASP A 103 11.44 -0.47 -1.52
N ASP A 104 10.96 0.37 -0.60
CA ASP A 104 10.59 -0.04 0.75
C ASP A 104 9.43 -1.05 0.71
N TRP A 105 8.33 -0.73 0.03
CA TRP A 105 7.17 -1.63 -0.02
C TRP A 105 7.48 -2.97 -0.71
N TRP A 106 8.38 -2.96 -1.68
CA TRP A 106 8.84 -4.19 -2.34
C TRP A 106 9.81 -4.98 -1.46
N LEU A 107 10.93 -4.38 -1.04
CA LEU A 107 12.03 -5.08 -0.36
C LEU A 107 11.72 -5.38 1.11
N ARG A 108 11.15 -4.42 1.83
CA ARG A 108 10.84 -4.55 3.26
C ARG A 108 9.52 -5.27 3.47
N ASP A 109 8.49 -4.90 2.72
CA ASP A 109 7.13 -5.38 2.97
C ASP A 109 6.70 -6.55 2.09
N GLY A 110 7.41 -6.82 1.00
CA GLY A 110 7.12 -7.94 0.12
C GLY A 110 5.81 -7.80 -0.68
N ILE A 111 5.38 -6.55 -0.91
CA ILE A 111 4.12 -6.25 -1.59
C ILE A 111 4.35 -6.30 -3.10
N TYR A 112 3.98 -7.41 -3.72
CA TYR A 112 4.28 -7.66 -5.14
C TYR A 112 3.60 -6.65 -6.08
N ASP A 113 2.41 -6.18 -5.73
CA ASP A 113 1.59 -5.27 -6.55
C ASP A 113 2.28 -3.93 -6.86
N VAL A 114 3.29 -3.56 -6.08
CA VAL A 114 4.13 -2.37 -6.27
C VAL A 114 4.91 -2.46 -7.58
N TYR A 115 5.27 -3.67 -8.03
CA TYR A 115 6.07 -3.88 -9.23
C TYR A 115 5.38 -3.39 -10.51
N ASP A 116 4.05 -3.53 -10.58
CA ASP A 116 3.26 -3.02 -11.70
C ASP A 116 3.39 -1.50 -11.82
N VAL A 117 3.29 -0.80 -10.67
CA VAL A 117 3.42 0.65 -10.60
C VAL A 117 4.84 1.08 -10.96
N ALA A 118 5.86 0.39 -10.44
CA ALA A 118 7.27 0.66 -10.76
C ALA A 118 7.55 0.49 -12.26
N THR A 119 6.99 -0.55 -12.89
CA THR A 119 7.14 -0.81 -14.32
C THR A 119 6.49 0.29 -15.17
N GLU A 120 5.31 0.78 -14.77
CA GLU A 120 4.65 1.90 -15.45
C GLU A 120 5.43 3.21 -15.31
N LEU A 121 5.97 3.50 -14.12
CA LEU A 121 6.84 4.66 -13.86
C LEU A 121 8.10 4.62 -14.73
N PHE A 122 8.73 3.45 -14.85
CA PHE A 122 9.91 3.27 -15.68
C PHE A 122 9.63 3.58 -17.16
N LYS A 123 8.53 3.03 -17.70
CA LYS A 123 8.10 3.31 -19.09
C LYS A 123 7.82 4.80 -19.32
N LEU A 124 7.17 5.47 -18.37
CA LEU A 124 6.94 6.92 -18.45
C LEU A 124 8.26 7.72 -18.47
N GLY A 125 9.27 7.23 -17.76
CA GLY A 125 10.63 7.80 -17.78
C GLY A 125 11.31 7.66 -19.14
N GLU A 126 11.16 6.50 -19.81
CA GLU A 126 11.69 6.27 -21.16
C GLU A 126 10.98 7.08 -22.25
N GLU A 127 9.71 7.44 -22.04
CA GLU A 127 8.90 8.24 -22.98
C GLU A 127 9.20 9.76 -22.91
N LYS A 128 9.87 10.25 -21.86
CA LYS A 128 10.27 11.66 -21.74
C LYS A 128 11.65 11.88 -22.42
N PRO A 129 11.74 12.65 -23.52
CA PRO A 129 12.99 12.95 -24.22
C PRO A 129 13.92 13.89 -23.44
#